data_AF-C5KJX4-F1
#
_entry.id   AF-C5KJX4-F1
#
_cell.length_a   1.000
_cell.length_b   1.000
_cell.length_c   1.000
_cell.angle_alpha   90.00
_cell.angle_beta   90.00
_cell.angle_gamma   90.00
#
_symmetry.space_group_name_H-M   'P 1'
#
loop_
_entity.id
_entity.type
_entity.pdbx_description
1 polymer ?
#
loop_
_entity_poly.entity_id
_entity_poly.type
_entity_poly.pdbx_seq_one_letter_code
_entity_poly.pdbx_strand_id
1 'polypeptide(L)'
;MGNIPGGMGGPGGPGGGDKKKQDKSKKKGPAPPPAHFGRRKKRVNKGPPGMSKIPTVVPTSKCRLRMLKLDRIKDYLLMEEEFINRQEAMKVGGEDRTEEERNKVDEIRGKPISVGNLEELIDDSHAIVSTSNGPEFYVNILSIVDQDQLEPGSSVLLHNKSMSIVGILADDVDPLVSVMKVDKAPLESYSDIGGLEQQIQEIKEAVELPLTHPELYEDIGIKPPKGVILYGAPGTGKTLLAKAVANETSATFLRVVGSELIQKYLGDGPKLVREMFRVANEQAPSIVFIDEIDAVGTKRYDTTSGGEREIQRTMLELLNQLDGFDQSADVKVILATNKIESLDPALLRPGRIDRKIEFPLPDINTKRRIFQIHTSKMTLADDVDLEEFVHSKDDLSGADIKAICTEAGMLALRERRMRVTAEDLRKAREKALYRKKGNIPEGMYL
;
A
#
# COMPACT_ATOMS: atom_id res chain seq x y z
N MET A 1 67.64 -38.51 39.81
CA MET A 1 67.00 -39.75 39.31
C MET A 1 65.86 -40.07 40.24
N GLY A 2 64.65 -40.31 39.70
CA GLY A 2 63.55 -40.88 40.48
C GLY A 2 62.23 -40.14 40.30
N ASN A 3 61.48 -40.58 39.31
CA ASN A 3 60.09 -40.21 39.01
C ASN A 3 59.11 -40.64 40.13
N ILE A 4 57.98 -39.93 40.14
CA ILE A 4 56.59 -40.23 40.58
C ILE A 4 56.21 -41.74 40.61
N PRO A 5 55.24 -42.20 41.43
CA PRO A 5 53.78 -42.05 41.19
C PRO A 5 52.99 -41.72 42.50
N GLY A 6 51.79 -41.10 42.55
CA GLY A 6 50.53 -41.39 41.87
C GLY A 6 49.54 -42.03 42.87
N GLY A 7 48.34 -41.46 43.09
CA GLY A 7 47.21 -42.19 43.71
C GLY A 7 46.28 -41.43 44.66
N MET A 8 45.05 -41.16 44.18
CA MET A 8 43.73 -41.09 44.83
C MET A 8 43.53 -40.61 46.28
N GLY A 9 42.53 -39.72 46.46
CA GLY A 9 41.52 -39.87 47.52
C GLY A 9 41.25 -38.64 48.39
N GLY A 10 40.21 -37.85 48.05
CA GLY A 10 39.41 -37.18 49.08
C GLY A 10 38.43 -38.17 49.75
N PRO A 11 37.58 -37.79 50.73
CA PRO A 11 37.17 -36.42 51.08
C PRO A 11 37.14 -36.14 52.61
N GLY A 12 36.93 -34.88 53.00
CA GLY A 12 36.56 -34.52 54.38
C GLY A 12 36.81 -33.04 54.69
N GLY A 13 35.74 -32.25 54.70
CA GLY A 13 35.78 -30.79 54.71
C GLY A 13 36.32 -30.12 55.98
N PRO A 14 36.70 -28.83 55.91
CA PRO A 14 37.13 -28.06 57.06
C PRO A 14 36.00 -27.19 57.65
N GLY A 15 35.89 -27.26 58.97
CA GLY A 15 36.24 -26.16 59.87
C GLY A 15 35.69 -24.76 59.56
N GLY A 16 34.85 -24.27 60.49
CA GLY A 16 34.46 -22.87 60.58
C GLY A 16 35.61 -21.92 60.86
N GLY A 17 35.41 -20.66 60.48
CA GLY A 17 36.32 -19.55 60.78
C GLY A 17 35.70 -18.21 60.39
N ASP A 18 35.56 -17.37 61.41
CA ASP A 18 35.15 -15.97 61.44
C ASP A 18 35.44 -15.12 60.19
N LYS A 19 34.46 -14.29 59.78
CA LYS A 19 34.74 -13.04 59.06
C LYS A 19 33.92 -11.85 59.54
N LYS A 20 34.68 -10.88 60.05
CA LYS A 20 34.38 -9.47 60.36
C LYS A 20 33.51 -8.78 59.29
N LYS A 21 32.54 -8.00 59.79
CA LYS A 21 31.84 -6.92 59.08
C LYS A 21 32.84 -5.89 58.53
N GLN A 22 32.81 -5.65 57.23
CA GLN A 22 33.18 -4.38 56.60
C GLN A 22 32.11 -4.04 55.58
N ASP A 23 31.35 -3.00 55.88
CA ASP A 23 30.30 -2.45 55.04
C ASP A 23 30.95 -1.65 53.90
N LYS A 24 30.91 -2.19 52.67
CA LYS A 24 31.33 -1.49 51.45
C LYS A 24 30.09 -1.12 50.66
N SER A 25 29.90 0.18 50.52
CA SER A 25 28.96 0.86 49.63
C SER A 25 28.96 0.27 48.22
N LYS A 26 27.86 -0.40 47.85
CA LYS A 26 27.62 -0.82 46.46
C LYS A 26 27.16 0.38 45.64
N LYS A 27 28.04 0.84 44.74
CA LYS A 27 27.68 1.68 43.58
C LYS A 27 26.57 0.99 42.78
N LYS A 28 25.40 1.64 42.65
CA LYS A 28 24.38 1.26 41.66
C LYS A 28 24.96 1.53 40.27
N GLY A 29 25.05 0.49 39.44
CA GLY A 29 25.31 0.65 38.00
C GLY A 29 24.14 1.34 37.31
N PRO A 30 24.35 1.94 36.12
CA PRO A 30 23.27 2.58 35.37
C PRO A 30 22.22 1.54 34.97
N ALA A 31 20.95 1.91 35.09
CA ALA A 31 19.81 1.07 34.73
C ALA A 31 19.88 0.66 33.25
N PRO A 32 19.40 -0.54 32.88
CA PRO A 32 19.30 -0.93 31.48
C PRO A 32 18.35 0.03 30.74
N PRO A 33 18.59 0.33 29.45
CA PRO A 33 17.69 1.17 28.68
C PRO A 33 16.30 0.50 28.59
N PRO A 34 15.21 1.29 28.60
CA PRO A 34 13.86 0.75 28.53
C PRO A 34 13.69 -0.03 27.22
N ALA A 35 13.31 -1.30 27.35
CA ALA A 35 12.84 -2.11 26.24
C ALA A 35 11.47 -1.59 25.80
N HIS A 36 11.47 -0.63 24.87
CA HIS A 36 10.44 -0.31 23.86
C HIS A 36 10.66 1.13 23.37
N PHE A 37 11.60 1.31 22.44
CA PHE A 37 11.64 2.49 21.59
C PHE A 37 10.85 2.17 20.32
N GLY A 38 9.75 2.89 20.13
CA GLY A 38 8.74 2.61 19.12
C GLY A 38 7.36 2.74 19.72
N ARG A 39 6.93 3.98 19.98
CA ARG A 39 5.50 4.26 20.20
C ARG A 39 4.77 3.76 18.94
N ARG A 40 4.04 2.65 19.05
CA ARG A 40 2.97 2.29 18.10
C ARG A 40 2.21 3.56 17.77
N LYS A 41 2.08 3.92 16.49
CA LYS A 41 1.12 4.93 16.02
C LYS A 41 -0.22 4.58 16.66
N LYS A 42 -0.56 5.31 17.74
CA LYS A 42 -1.86 5.18 18.36
C LYS A 42 -2.82 5.74 17.34
N ARG A 43 -3.72 4.87 16.88
CA ARG A 43 -4.99 5.29 16.29
C ARG A 43 -5.49 6.50 17.08
N VAL A 44 -5.85 7.53 16.31
CA VAL A 44 -6.59 8.72 16.73
C VAL A 44 -7.61 8.34 17.81
N ASN A 45 -7.67 9.17 18.84
CA ASN A 45 -8.37 9.05 20.14
C ASN A 45 -7.50 8.61 21.31
N LYS A 46 -6.70 9.57 21.81
CA LYS A 46 -6.42 9.62 23.25
C LYS A 46 -6.35 11.04 23.81
N GLY A 47 -7.42 11.81 23.58
CA GLY A 47 -7.83 12.85 24.53
C GLY A 47 -8.06 12.26 25.94
N PRO A 48 -8.28 13.11 26.97
CA PRO A 48 -8.50 12.67 28.35
C PRO A 48 -9.57 11.56 28.42
N PRO A 49 -9.48 10.60 29.36
CA PRO A 49 -10.17 9.31 29.31
C PRO A 49 -11.69 9.33 29.49
N GLY A 50 -12.37 10.43 29.11
CA GLY A 50 -13.83 10.60 29.21
C GLY A 50 -14.55 10.91 27.90
N MET A 51 -13.89 11.18 26.77
CA MET A 51 -14.56 11.94 25.69
C MET A 51 -15.04 11.16 24.45
N SER A 52 -14.86 9.85 24.32
CA SER A 52 -15.23 9.20 23.04
C SER A 52 -15.53 7.70 23.07
N LYS A 53 -16.01 7.17 24.19
CA LYS A 53 -16.53 5.79 24.22
C LYS A 53 -17.91 5.73 24.86
N ILE A 54 -18.91 5.47 24.01
CA ILE A 54 -20.21 4.97 24.46
C ILE A 54 -19.95 3.81 25.44
N PRO A 55 -20.59 3.77 26.62
CA PRO A 55 -20.43 2.67 27.57
C PRO A 55 -20.65 1.33 26.87
N THR A 56 -19.81 0.33 27.16
CA THR A 56 -19.92 -1.00 26.53
C THR A 56 -21.27 -1.65 26.86
N VAL A 57 -22.17 -1.71 25.86
CA VAL A 57 -23.52 -2.27 26.03
C VAL A 57 -23.49 -3.79 25.85
N VAL A 58 -23.56 -4.51 26.97
CA VAL A 58 -23.81 -5.96 26.99
C VAL A 58 -25.30 -6.23 27.24
N PRO A 59 -25.94 -7.19 26.54
CA PRO A 59 -25.38 -8.22 25.64
C PRO A 59 -25.11 -7.71 24.21
N THR A 60 -24.09 -8.27 23.54
CA THR A 60 -23.75 -7.98 22.12
C THR A 60 -24.70 -8.63 21.12
N SER A 61 -25.49 -9.63 21.52
CA SER A 61 -26.49 -10.27 20.66
C SER A 61 -27.67 -9.33 20.35
N LYS A 62 -28.36 -9.58 19.24
CA LYS A 62 -29.60 -8.87 18.87
C LYS A 62 -30.71 -9.23 19.86
N CYS A 63 -30.84 -8.44 20.92
CA CYS A 63 -31.83 -8.65 21.98
C CYS A 63 -32.50 -7.33 22.38
N ARG A 64 -33.75 -7.40 22.83
CA ARG A 64 -34.53 -6.23 23.27
C ARG A 64 -33.84 -5.47 24.42
N LEU A 65 -33.05 -6.16 25.23
CA LEU A 65 -32.31 -5.59 26.34
C LEU A 65 -31.15 -4.69 25.88
N ARG A 66 -30.50 -5.03 24.76
CA ARG A 66 -29.50 -4.16 24.11
C ARG A 66 -30.15 -2.91 23.53
N MET A 67 -31.31 -3.05 22.87
CA MET A 67 -32.07 -1.92 22.33
C MET A 67 -32.45 -0.94 23.45
N LEU A 68 -33.06 -1.41 24.53
CA LEU A 68 -33.45 -0.56 25.67
C LEU A 68 -32.27 0.16 26.34
N LYS A 69 -31.09 -0.46 26.38
CA LYS A 69 -29.88 0.18 26.91
C LYS A 69 -29.34 1.25 25.95
N LEU A 70 -29.36 1.01 24.65
CA LEU A 70 -28.97 2.00 23.64
C LEU A 70 -29.94 3.18 23.61
N ASP A 71 -31.23 2.93 23.73
CA ASP A 71 -32.25 3.98 23.81
C ASP A 71 -32.01 4.88 25.04
N ARG A 72 -31.73 4.30 26.22
CA ARG A 72 -31.35 5.10 27.40
C ARG A 72 -30.11 5.96 27.19
N ILE A 73 -29.08 5.41 26.53
CA ILE A 73 -27.85 6.18 26.25
C ILE A 73 -28.15 7.32 25.28
N LYS A 74 -28.94 7.05 24.24
CA LYS A 74 -29.40 8.06 23.29
C LYS A 74 -30.16 9.17 24.00
N ASP A 75 -31.07 8.83 24.91
CA ASP A 75 -31.85 9.82 25.67
C ASP A 75 -30.95 10.69 26.56
N TYR A 76 -29.92 10.12 27.22
CA TYR A 76 -28.96 10.91 28.00
C TYR A 76 -28.13 11.85 27.12
N LEU A 77 -27.64 11.38 25.96
CA LEU A 77 -26.86 12.20 25.04
C LEU A 77 -27.69 13.33 24.46
N LEU A 78 -28.95 13.06 24.09
CA LEU A 78 -29.88 14.08 23.60
C LEU A 78 -30.20 15.11 24.68
N MET A 79 -30.39 14.68 25.94
CA MET A 79 -30.59 15.61 27.05
C MET A 79 -29.34 16.48 27.30
N GLU A 80 -28.14 15.91 27.19
CA GLU A 80 -26.88 16.63 27.35
C GLU A 80 -26.65 17.64 26.20
N GLU A 81 -26.93 17.24 24.95
CA GLU A 81 -26.87 18.10 23.77
C GLU A 81 -27.90 19.25 23.86
N GLU A 82 -29.16 18.96 24.21
CA GLU A 82 -30.16 20.00 24.44
C GLU A 82 -29.77 20.92 25.60
N PHE A 83 -29.17 20.39 26.66
CA PHE A 83 -28.73 21.19 27.80
C PHE A 83 -27.61 22.15 27.41
N ILE A 84 -26.60 21.68 26.67
CA ILE A 84 -25.51 22.51 26.14
C ILE A 84 -26.05 23.54 25.17
N ASN A 85 -26.86 23.13 24.18
CA ASN A 85 -27.47 24.04 23.21
C ASN A 85 -28.34 25.11 23.90
N ARG A 86 -29.12 24.75 24.92
CA ARG A 86 -29.88 25.73 25.71
C ARG A 86 -28.98 26.63 26.54
N GLN A 87 -27.88 26.12 27.09
CA GLN A 87 -26.91 26.92 27.83
C GLN A 87 -26.16 27.90 26.91
N GLU A 88 -25.87 27.50 25.67
CA GLU A 88 -25.28 28.34 24.62
C GLU A 88 -26.29 29.35 24.07
N ALA A 89 -27.56 28.98 23.90
CA ALA A 89 -28.61 29.90 23.48
C ALA A 89 -29.01 30.90 24.58
N MET A 90 -28.97 30.49 25.86
CA MET A 90 -29.18 31.37 27.02
C MET A 90 -28.00 32.32 27.25
N LYS A 91 -26.79 31.96 26.81
CA LYS A 91 -25.69 32.91 26.63
C LYS A 91 -26.01 33.74 25.39
N VAL A 92 -26.64 34.90 25.59
CA VAL A 92 -26.94 35.89 24.53
C VAL A 92 -25.84 35.93 23.46
N GLY A 93 -26.17 35.53 22.22
CA GLY A 93 -25.27 35.59 21.06
C GLY A 93 -24.46 34.32 20.75
N GLY A 94 -24.95 33.11 21.04
CA GLY A 94 -24.21 31.85 20.81
C GLY A 94 -23.61 31.68 19.41
N GLU A 95 -24.40 31.86 18.33
CA GLU A 95 -23.91 31.75 16.95
C GLU A 95 -22.89 32.86 16.62
N ASP A 96 -23.24 34.12 16.90
CA ASP A 96 -22.36 35.28 16.74
C ASP A 96 -21.05 35.12 17.51
N ARG A 97 -21.06 34.49 18.69
CA ARG A 97 -19.88 34.30 19.53
C ARG A 97 -18.94 33.25 18.97
N THR A 98 -19.46 32.15 18.41
CA THR A 98 -18.63 31.18 17.67
C THR A 98 -17.99 31.82 16.44
N GLU A 99 -18.73 32.67 15.74
CA GLU A 99 -18.23 33.39 14.56
C GLU A 99 -17.21 34.46 14.97
N GLU A 100 -17.45 35.19 16.06
CA GLU A 100 -16.49 36.10 16.68
C GLU A 100 -15.23 35.38 17.17
N GLU A 101 -15.36 34.19 17.77
CA GLU A 101 -14.23 33.39 18.22
C GLU A 101 -13.40 32.89 17.03
N ARG A 102 -14.05 32.45 15.93
CA ARG A 102 -13.35 32.14 14.67
C ARG A 102 -12.64 33.35 14.09
N ASN A 103 -13.29 34.51 14.08
CA ASN A 103 -12.69 35.75 13.59
C ASN A 103 -11.48 36.16 14.44
N LYS A 104 -11.58 36.05 15.77
CA LYS A 104 -10.44 36.28 16.70
C LYS A 104 -9.31 35.30 16.45
N VAL A 105 -9.62 34.02 16.18
CA VAL A 105 -8.60 33.02 15.81
C VAL A 105 -7.92 33.42 14.51
N ASP A 106 -8.65 33.81 13.48
CA ASP A 106 -8.08 34.23 12.19
C ASP A 106 -7.25 35.52 12.30
N GLU A 107 -7.61 36.45 13.19
CA GLU A 107 -6.79 37.60 13.55
C GLU A 107 -5.47 37.18 14.22
N ILE A 108 -5.53 36.24 15.18
CA ILE A 108 -4.35 35.67 15.85
C ILE A 108 -3.47 34.94 14.84
N ARG A 109 -4.07 34.24 13.86
CA ARG A 109 -3.32 33.53 12.82
C ARG A 109 -2.47 34.49 12.01
N GLY A 110 -2.98 35.70 11.79
CA GLY A 110 -2.33 36.73 11.00
C GLY A 110 -2.19 36.35 9.52
N LYS A 111 -2.19 37.36 8.66
CA LYS A 111 -1.81 37.20 7.25
C LYS A 111 -0.62 38.13 7.01
N PRO A 112 0.51 37.66 6.45
CA PRO A 112 0.75 36.35 5.83
C PRO A 112 1.17 35.24 6.81
N ILE A 113 0.92 33.99 6.40
CA ILE A 113 1.36 32.78 7.09
C ILE A 113 2.59 32.23 6.37
N SER A 114 3.63 31.89 7.12
CA SER A 114 4.86 31.28 6.61
C SER A 114 4.81 29.76 6.84
N VAL A 115 5.41 28.98 5.95
CA VAL A 115 5.53 27.52 6.11
C VAL A 115 6.92 27.19 6.64
N GLY A 116 6.97 26.37 7.69
CA GLY A 116 8.20 25.83 8.26
C GLY A 116 8.06 24.34 8.57
N ASN A 117 9.18 23.69 8.85
CA ASN A 117 9.22 22.28 9.25
C ASN A 117 9.46 22.20 10.74
N LEU A 118 8.70 21.32 11.41
CA LEU A 118 8.91 21.01 12.81
C LEU A 118 10.12 20.08 12.95
N GLU A 119 11.17 20.48 13.67
CA GLU A 119 12.33 19.61 13.88
C GLU A 119 12.21 18.81 15.17
N GLU A 120 11.93 19.51 16.27
CA GLU A 120 11.86 18.90 17.59
C GLU A 120 10.79 19.56 18.45
N LEU A 121 10.05 18.73 19.18
CA LEU A 121 9.13 19.17 20.24
C LEU A 121 9.88 19.15 21.57
N ILE A 122 10.03 20.32 22.18
CA ILE A 122 10.73 20.45 23.46
C ILE A 122 9.77 20.21 24.63
N ASP A 123 8.63 20.88 24.61
CA ASP A 123 7.59 20.77 25.62
C ASP A 123 6.19 20.97 25.00
N ASP A 124 5.15 20.91 25.83
CA ASP A 124 3.75 21.04 25.40
C ASP A 124 3.45 22.45 24.82
N SER A 125 4.30 23.44 25.05
CA SER A 125 4.10 24.83 24.61
C SER A 125 5.18 25.32 23.65
N HIS A 126 6.28 24.61 23.46
CA HIS A 126 7.41 25.09 22.67
C HIS A 126 7.99 24.02 21.78
N ALA A 127 8.37 24.45 20.58
CA ALA A 127 9.00 23.62 19.58
C ALA A 127 10.14 24.36 18.88
N ILE A 128 11.03 23.60 18.27
CA ILE A 128 12.04 24.11 17.35
C ILE A 128 11.52 23.91 15.93
N VAL A 129 11.49 24.99 15.17
CA VAL A 129 11.05 24.99 13.77
C VAL A 129 12.15 25.53 12.87
N SER A 130 12.35 24.89 11.73
CA SER A 130 13.21 25.39 10.66
C SER A 130 12.36 25.97 9.54
N THR A 131 12.76 27.15 9.06
CA THR A 131 12.14 27.76 7.87
C THR A 131 12.94 27.34 6.64
N SER A 132 12.31 27.29 5.47
CA SER A 132 12.88 26.73 4.22
C SER A 132 14.27 27.26 3.81
N ASN A 133 14.65 28.47 4.22
CA ASN A 133 15.98 29.06 4.04
C ASN A 133 16.45 29.85 5.28
N GLY A 134 15.92 29.53 6.46
CA GLY A 134 16.11 30.32 7.69
C GLY A 134 16.93 29.61 8.77
N PRO A 135 17.37 30.35 9.80
CA PRO A 135 17.87 29.75 11.04
C PRO A 135 16.73 29.00 11.76
N GLU A 136 17.10 28.07 12.63
CA GLU A 136 16.18 27.40 13.54
C GLU A 136 15.65 28.40 14.58
N PHE A 137 14.34 28.38 14.81
CA PHE A 137 13.68 29.25 15.79
C PHE A 137 13.07 28.42 16.91
N TYR A 138 13.28 28.86 18.16
CA TYR A 138 12.53 28.38 19.31
C TYR A 138 11.22 29.15 19.40
N VAL A 139 10.11 28.46 19.21
CA VAL A 139 8.79 29.07 18.98
C VAL A 139 7.74 28.50 19.92
N ASN A 140 6.74 29.32 20.22
CA ASN A 140 5.59 28.94 21.02
C ASN A 140 4.49 28.29 20.16
N ILE A 141 3.85 27.24 20.67
CA ILE A 141 2.72 26.54 20.08
C ILE A 141 1.44 27.20 20.59
N LEU A 142 0.65 27.79 19.69
CA LEU A 142 -0.63 28.39 20.09
C LEU A 142 -1.64 27.29 20.44
N SER A 143 -2.50 27.56 21.42
CA SER A 143 -3.54 26.62 21.89
C SER A 143 -4.60 26.24 20.83
N ILE A 144 -4.55 26.86 19.64
CA ILE A 144 -5.39 26.54 18.50
C ILE A 144 -4.97 25.20 17.85
N VAL A 145 -3.73 24.77 18.08
CA VAL A 145 -3.15 23.58 17.45
C VAL A 145 -3.24 22.39 18.39
N ASP A 146 -3.68 21.26 17.84
CA ASP A 146 -3.69 19.98 18.55
C ASP A 146 -2.28 19.39 18.59
N GLN A 147 -1.72 19.26 19.79
CA GLN A 147 -0.35 18.77 20.00
C GLN A 147 -0.21 17.29 19.64
N ASP A 148 -1.30 16.52 19.69
CA ASP A 148 -1.26 15.09 19.36
C ASP A 148 -0.99 14.85 17.87
N GLN A 149 -1.20 15.87 17.02
CA GLN A 149 -0.99 15.79 15.57
C GLN A 149 0.38 16.31 15.13
N LEU A 150 1.17 16.88 16.05
CA LEU A 150 2.51 17.37 15.76
C LEU A 150 3.51 16.20 15.80
N GLU A 151 3.97 15.76 14.63
CA GLU A 151 5.08 14.82 14.51
C GLU A 151 6.34 15.57 14.03
N PRO A 152 7.54 15.24 14.53
CA PRO A 152 8.78 15.75 13.97
C PRO A 152 8.84 15.48 12.46
N GLY A 153 9.13 16.51 11.69
CA GLY A 153 9.13 16.49 10.22
C GLY A 153 7.83 16.96 9.56
N SER A 154 6.76 17.19 10.31
CA SER A 154 5.52 17.77 9.76
C SER A 154 5.70 19.24 9.37
N SER A 155 5.13 19.64 8.24
CA SER A 155 4.99 21.05 7.87
C SER A 155 4.01 21.77 8.78
N VAL A 156 4.48 22.84 9.41
CA VAL A 156 3.72 23.70 10.31
C VAL A 156 3.55 25.10 9.72
N LEU A 157 2.43 25.72 10.07
CA LEU A 157 2.10 27.09 9.72
C LEU A 157 2.58 28.02 10.82
N LEU A 158 3.47 28.94 10.46
CA LEU A 158 4.10 29.91 11.35
C LEU A 158 3.53 31.31 11.12
N HIS A 159 3.31 32.04 12.20
CA HIS A 159 2.97 33.46 12.12
C HIS A 159 4.20 34.29 11.74
N ASN A 160 4.09 35.16 10.73
CA ASN A 160 5.24 35.87 10.17
C ASN A 160 5.98 36.82 11.16
N LYS A 161 5.32 37.34 12.20
CA LYS A 161 5.97 38.28 13.15
C LYS A 161 6.59 37.58 14.35
N SER A 162 5.88 36.61 14.94
CA SER A 162 6.27 35.96 16.19
C SER A 162 6.86 34.58 15.99
N MET A 163 6.84 34.06 14.74
CA MET A 163 7.20 32.69 14.37
C MET A 163 6.47 31.61 15.18
N SER A 164 5.35 31.94 15.83
CA SER A 164 4.57 30.97 16.62
C SER A 164 3.84 29.98 15.72
N ILE A 165 3.67 28.73 16.17
CA ILE A 165 2.92 27.71 15.42
C ILE A 165 1.43 28.00 15.55
N VAL A 166 0.79 28.26 14.41
CA VAL A 166 -0.61 28.68 14.27
C VAL A 166 -1.52 27.54 13.82
N GLY A 167 -0.94 26.58 13.11
CA GLY A 167 -1.64 25.46 12.51
C GLY A 167 -0.66 24.44 11.98
N ILE A 168 -1.17 23.28 11.63
CA ILE A 168 -0.45 22.25 10.90
C ILE A 168 -0.91 22.34 9.46
N LEU A 169 0.01 22.27 8.51
CA LEU A 169 -0.37 22.08 7.12
C LEU A 169 -0.75 20.61 6.95
N ALA A 170 -2.03 20.34 6.73
CA ALA A 170 -2.48 18.97 6.49
C ALA A 170 -1.91 18.49 5.15
N ASP A 171 -1.33 17.29 5.18
CA ASP A 171 -0.89 16.49 4.04
C ASP A 171 0.33 17.02 3.25
N ASP A 172 1.54 16.76 3.80
CA ASP A 172 2.80 16.73 3.04
C ASP A 172 2.90 15.48 2.14
N VAL A 173 1.84 15.18 1.38
CA VAL A 173 1.94 14.14 0.36
C VAL A 173 2.65 14.75 -0.83
N ASP A 174 3.79 14.15 -1.18
CA ASP A 174 4.51 14.51 -2.39
C ASP A 174 3.54 14.40 -3.58
N PRO A 175 3.40 15.45 -4.42
CA PRO A 175 2.49 15.43 -5.56
C PRO A 175 2.73 14.21 -6.47
N LEU A 176 3.95 13.66 -6.49
CA LEU A 176 4.28 12.43 -7.21
C LEU A 176 3.44 11.22 -6.72
N VAL A 177 3.16 11.09 -5.42
CA VAL A 177 2.38 9.96 -4.89
C VAL A 177 0.89 10.16 -5.14
N SER A 178 0.41 11.40 -5.13
CA SER A 178 -0.97 11.72 -5.53
C SER A 178 -1.23 11.35 -7.00
N VAL A 179 -0.22 11.41 -7.88
CA VAL A 179 -0.33 10.93 -9.27
C VAL A 179 -0.42 9.39 -9.35
N MET A 180 0.19 8.67 -8.41
CA MET A 180 0.10 7.20 -8.34
C MET A 180 -1.27 6.71 -7.85
N LYS A 181 -2.04 7.59 -7.20
CA LYS A 181 -3.39 7.28 -6.77
C LYS A 181 -4.32 7.24 -7.97
N VAL A 182 -4.94 6.08 -8.17
CA VAL A 182 -5.93 5.92 -9.23
C VAL A 182 -7.29 6.35 -8.65
N ASP A 183 -7.66 7.62 -8.84
CA ASP A 183 -8.94 8.18 -8.38
C ASP A 183 -10.18 7.58 -9.06
N LYS A 184 -10.01 6.79 -10.14
CA LYS A 184 -11.11 6.15 -10.86
C LYS A 184 -10.91 4.64 -10.92
N ALA A 185 -11.86 3.90 -10.33
CA ALA A 185 -11.94 2.46 -10.52
C ALA A 185 -11.89 2.13 -12.02
N PRO A 186 -10.97 1.26 -12.47
CA PRO A 186 -10.90 0.84 -13.86
C PRO A 186 -12.21 0.15 -14.27
N LEU A 187 -12.62 0.33 -15.52
CA LEU A 187 -13.91 -0.18 -16.04
C LEU A 187 -13.93 -1.69 -16.28
N GLU A 188 -12.79 -2.36 -16.17
CA GLU A 188 -12.62 -3.77 -16.48
C GLU A 188 -13.17 -4.62 -15.32
N SER A 189 -13.95 -5.66 -15.62
CA SER A 189 -14.46 -6.63 -14.64
C SER A 189 -13.93 -8.03 -14.96
N TYR A 190 -14.11 -8.99 -14.03
CA TYR A 190 -13.72 -10.39 -14.27
C TYR A 190 -14.45 -11.03 -15.46
N SER A 191 -15.65 -10.53 -15.79
CA SER A 191 -16.39 -10.97 -16.98
C SER A 191 -15.68 -10.63 -18.30
N ASP A 192 -14.80 -9.63 -18.30
CA ASP A 192 -14.02 -9.24 -19.47
C ASP A 192 -12.76 -10.12 -19.67
N ILE A 193 -12.46 -11.02 -18.72
CA ILE A 193 -11.31 -11.91 -18.75
C ILE A 193 -11.76 -13.30 -19.23
N GLY A 194 -11.20 -13.77 -20.35
CA GLY A 194 -11.52 -15.08 -20.92
C GLY A 194 -10.62 -16.20 -20.38
N GLY A 195 -11.22 -17.20 -19.73
CA GLY A 195 -10.66 -18.55 -19.52
C GLY A 195 -9.54 -18.71 -18.48
N LEU A 196 -9.20 -17.67 -17.71
CA LEU A 196 -8.22 -17.72 -16.61
C LEU A 196 -8.89 -17.97 -15.25
N GLU A 197 -9.84 -18.90 -15.19
CA GLU A 197 -10.70 -19.10 -14.00
C GLU A 197 -9.90 -19.52 -12.76
N GLN A 198 -8.89 -20.38 -12.93
CA GLN A 198 -8.02 -20.81 -11.83
C GLN A 198 -7.19 -19.66 -11.27
N GLN A 199 -6.56 -18.86 -12.14
CA GLN A 199 -5.74 -17.72 -11.75
C GLN A 199 -6.60 -16.63 -11.09
N ILE A 200 -7.82 -16.41 -11.60
CA ILE A 200 -8.80 -15.49 -11.00
C ILE A 200 -9.12 -15.96 -9.58
N GLN A 201 -9.44 -17.24 -9.39
CA GLN A 201 -9.77 -17.79 -8.07
C GLN A 201 -8.62 -17.61 -7.07
N GLU A 202 -7.38 -17.89 -7.47
CA GLU A 202 -6.20 -17.71 -6.60
C GLU A 202 -6.01 -16.25 -6.17
N ILE A 203 -6.32 -15.28 -7.03
CA ILE A 203 -6.20 -13.86 -6.74
C ILE A 203 -7.34 -13.37 -5.86
N LYS A 204 -8.56 -13.86 -6.10
CA LYS A 204 -9.71 -13.60 -5.23
C LYS A 204 -9.43 -14.08 -3.81
N GLU A 205 -8.89 -15.29 -3.64
CA GLU A 205 -8.51 -15.82 -2.33
C GLU A 205 -7.37 -15.04 -1.67
N ALA A 206 -6.47 -14.45 -2.44
CA ALA A 206 -5.33 -13.73 -1.90
C ALA A 206 -5.63 -12.26 -1.56
N VAL A 207 -6.52 -11.61 -2.31
CA VAL A 207 -6.76 -10.16 -2.23
C VAL A 207 -8.20 -9.83 -1.83
N GLU A 208 -9.20 -10.40 -2.51
CA GLU A 208 -10.62 -10.07 -2.30
C GLU A 208 -11.18 -10.68 -1.00
N LEU A 209 -10.90 -11.97 -0.76
CA LEU A 209 -11.45 -12.72 0.37
C LEU A 209 -10.97 -12.17 1.74
N PRO A 210 -9.69 -11.80 1.93
CA PRO A 210 -9.24 -11.18 3.19
C PRO A 210 -9.89 -9.82 3.46
N LEU A 211 -10.23 -9.07 2.42
CA LEU A 211 -10.83 -7.74 2.54
C LEU A 211 -12.35 -7.80 2.79
N THR A 212 -13.02 -8.76 2.16
CA THR A 212 -14.49 -8.93 2.27
C THR A 212 -14.90 -9.72 3.51
N HIS A 213 -14.15 -10.79 3.84
CA HIS A 213 -14.49 -11.73 4.90
C HIS A 213 -13.26 -12.08 5.77
N PRO A 214 -12.75 -11.14 6.59
CA PRO A 214 -11.63 -11.41 7.50
C PRO A 214 -11.96 -12.48 8.56
N GLU A 215 -13.24 -12.63 8.93
CA GLU A 215 -13.72 -13.60 9.93
C GLU A 215 -13.31 -15.04 9.60
N LEU A 216 -13.30 -15.41 8.31
CA LEU A 216 -12.90 -16.75 7.88
C LEU A 216 -11.44 -17.08 8.21
N TYR A 217 -10.57 -16.07 8.19
CA TYR A 217 -9.15 -16.23 8.53
C TYR A 217 -8.94 -16.25 10.05
N GLU A 218 -9.71 -15.45 10.79
CA GLU A 218 -9.67 -15.40 12.26
C GLU A 218 -10.15 -16.72 12.89
N ASP A 219 -11.26 -17.29 12.38
CA ASP A 219 -11.82 -18.55 12.88
C ASP A 219 -10.86 -19.74 12.68
N ILE A 220 -10.14 -19.76 11.56
CA ILE A 220 -9.15 -20.79 11.25
C ILE A 220 -7.81 -20.50 11.96
N GLY A 221 -7.55 -19.24 12.34
CA GLY A 221 -6.31 -18.79 12.98
C GLY A 221 -5.12 -18.70 12.01
N ILE A 222 -5.37 -18.53 10.72
CA ILE A 222 -4.34 -18.36 9.68
C ILE A 222 -4.19 -16.89 9.29
N LYS A 223 -2.96 -16.48 8.98
CA LYS A 223 -2.73 -15.13 8.45
C LYS A 223 -3.01 -15.11 6.95
N PRO A 224 -3.72 -14.10 6.44
CA PRO A 224 -3.92 -13.96 5.00
C PRO A 224 -2.57 -13.72 4.31
N PRO A 225 -2.41 -14.15 3.05
CA PRO A 225 -1.20 -13.89 2.28
C PRO A 225 -0.98 -12.38 2.12
N LYS A 226 0.29 -11.95 2.16
CA LYS A 226 0.67 -10.54 2.06
C LYS A 226 0.83 -10.06 0.62
N GLY A 227 1.52 -10.85 -0.19
CA GLY A 227 1.93 -10.47 -1.53
C GLY A 227 1.64 -11.53 -2.58
N VAL A 228 1.26 -11.07 -3.78
CA VAL A 228 1.00 -11.89 -4.96
C VAL A 228 1.92 -11.43 -6.08
N ILE A 229 2.55 -12.37 -6.79
CA ILE A 229 3.27 -12.09 -8.03
C ILE A 229 2.59 -12.75 -9.22
N LEU A 230 2.36 -11.96 -10.26
CA LEU A 230 1.80 -12.34 -11.55
C LEU A 230 2.94 -12.42 -12.56
N TYR A 231 3.20 -13.61 -13.09
CA TYR A 231 4.26 -13.81 -14.09
C TYR A 231 3.79 -14.63 -15.29
N GLY A 232 4.42 -14.44 -16.44
CA GLY A 232 4.07 -15.16 -17.67
C GLY A 232 4.48 -14.41 -18.92
N ALA A 233 4.12 -14.92 -20.09
CA ALA A 233 4.39 -14.25 -21.36
C ALA A 233 3.74 -12.86 -21.44
N PRO A 234 4.31 -11.91 -22.21
CA PRO A 234 3.66 -10.63 -22.46
C PRO A 234 2.33 -10.83 -23.21
N GLY A 235 1.33 -9.99 -22.93
CA GLY A 235 0.03 -10.04 -23.61
C GLY A 235 -0.94 -11.11 -23.11
N THR A 236 -0.66 -11.74 -21.96
CA THR A 236 -1.52 -12.75 -21.30
C THR A 236 -2.57 -12.16 -20.35
N GLY A 237 -2.60 -10.82 -20.17
CA GLY A 237 -3.65 -10.15 -19.39
C GLY A 237 -3.33 -9.89 -17.92
N LYS A 238 -2.06 -9.97 -17.48
CA LYS A 238 -1.63 -9.67 -16.09
C LYS A 238 -2.12 -8.30 -15.59
N THR A 239 -1.89 -7.23 -16.36
CA THR A 239 -2.35 -5.87 -16.03
C THR A 239 -3.87 -5.76 -16.07
N LEU A 240 -4.56 -6.54 -16.93
CA LEU A 240 -6.02 -6.55 -17.04
C LEU A 240 -6.63 -7.16 -15.77
N LEU A 241 -6.07 -8.28 -15.30
CA LEU A 241 -6.54 -8.93 -14.08
C LEU A 241 -6.36 -8.02 -12.86
N ALA A 242 -5.19 -7.38 -12.71
CA ALA A 242 -4.98 -6.43 -11.62
C ALA A 242 -6.00 -5.27 -11.60
N LYS A 243 -6.40 -4.79 -12.79
CA LYS A 243 -7.47 -3.78 -12.91
C LYS A 243 -8.83 -4.33 -12.53
N ALA A 244 -9.18 -5.55 -12.96
CA ALA A 244 -10.45 -6.18 -12.58
C ALA A 244 -10.58 -6.35 -11.06
N VAL A 245 -9.48 -6.73 -10.38
CA VAL A 245 -9.42 -6.83 -8.91
C VAL A 245 -9.64 -5.46 -8.26
N ALA A 246 -9.02 -4.41 -8.80
CA ALA A 246 -9.18 -3.05 -8.28
C ALA A 246 -10.63 -2.56 -8.37
N ASN A 247 -11.35 -2.93 -9.43
CA ASN A 247 -12.75 -2.56 -9.61
C ASN A 247 -13.67 -3.26 -8.60
N GLU A 248 -13.42 -4.55 -8.33
CA GLU A 248 -14.32 -5.35 -7.48
C GLU A 248 -14.08 -5.15 -5.98
N THR A 249 -12.84 -4.86 -5.57
CA THR A 249 -12.48 -4.72 -4.15
C THR A 249 -12.87 -3.38 -3.52
N SER A 250 -13.24 -2.36 -4.31
CA SER A 250 -13.57 -0.99 -3.84
C SER A 250 -12.53 -0.35 -2.89
N ALA A 251 -11.34 -0.95 -2.80
CA ALA A 251 -10.24 -0.49 -1.96
C ALA A 251 -9.44 0.59 -2.71
N THR A 252 -8.67 1.38 -1.96
CA THR A 252 -7.76 2.36 -2.57
C THR A 252 -6.75 1.63 -3.45
N PHE A 253 -6.74 1.93 -4.74
CA PHE A 253 -5.81 1.32 -5.70
C PHE A 253 -4.67 2.28 -6.05
N LEU A 254 -3.45 1.89 -5.67
CA LEU A 254 -2.23 2.60 -6.01
C LEU A 254 -1.53 1.85 -7.13
N ARG A 255 -1.34 2.51 -8.28
CA ARG A 255 -0.66 1.93 -9.44
C ARG A 255 0.68 2.62 -9.63
N VAL A 256 1.74 1.82 -9.68
CA VAL A 256 3.09 2.28 -9.97
C VAL A 256 3.69 1.40 -11.06
N VAL A 257 4.38 2.02 -12.02
CA VAL A 257 5.18 1.26 -12.99
C VAL A 257 6.60 1.15 -12.46
N GLY A 258 7.24 -0.02 -12.55
CA GLY A 258 8.58 -0.26 -12.00
C GLY A 258 9.61 0.75 -12.49
N SER A 259 9.50 1.21 -13.74
CA SER A 259 10.37 2.24 -14.30
C SER A 259 10.24 3.62 -13.63
N GLU A 260 9.10 3.94 -13.01
CA GLU A 260 8.88 5.20 -12.27
C GLU A 260 9.65 5.26 -10.95
N LEU A 261 10.03 4.10 -10.41
CA LEU A 261 10.85 4.02 -9.20
C LEU A 261 12.32 4.41 -9.47
N ILE A 262 12.74 4.46 -10.74
CA ILE A 262 14.10 4.81 -11.14
C ILE A 262 14.18 6.34 -11.35
N GLN A 263 14.77 7.03 -10.38
CA GLN A 263 14.93 8.49 -10.43
C GLN A 263 16.36 8.90 -10.81
N LYS A 264 16.49 10.10 -11.38
CA LYS A 264 17.79 10.65 -11.81
C LYS A 264 18.67 11.09 -10.63
N TYR A 265 18.05 11.50 -9.53
CA TYR A 265 18.73 11.98 -8.34
C TYR A 265 18.97 10.84 -7.36
N LEU A 266 20.14 10.86 -6.73
CA LEU A 266 20.55 9.86 -5.74
C LEU A 266 19.71 10.00 -4.46
N GLY A 267 19.05 8.94 -4.04
CA GLY A 267 18.23 8.89 -2.82
C GLY A 267 16.74 9.17 -3.04
N ASP A 268 16.34 9.68 -4.20
CA ASP A 268 14.92 9.94 -4.50
C ASP A 268 14.14 8.65 -4.70
N GLY A 269 14.75 7.61 -5.28
CA GLY A 269 14.13 6.30 -5.45
C GLY A 269 13.67 5.67 -4.13
N PRO A 270 14.58 5.46 -3.15
CA PRO A 270 14.21 4.97 -1.82
C PRO A 270 13.20 5.86 -1.08
N LYS A 271 13.32 7.19 -1.20
CA LYS A 271 12.37 8.13 -0.59
C LYS A 271 10.96 7.93 -1.15
N LEU A 272 10.83 7.84 -2.47
CA LEU A 272 9.55 7.62 -3.15
C LEU A 272 8.88 6.31 -2.73
N VAL A 273 9.67 5.24 -2.58
CA VAL A 273 9.16 3.94 -2.10
C VAL A 273 8.58 4.05 -0.68
N ARG A 274 9.26 4.76 0.23
CA ARG A 274 8.75 4.99 1.60
C ARG A 274 7.45 5.78 1.60
N GLU A 275 7.40 6.85 0.81
CA GLU A 275 6.23 7.72 0.68
C GLU A 275 5.03 6.98 0.09
N MET A 276 5.23 6.19 -0.97
CA MET A 276 4.19 5.34 -1.56
C MET A 276 3.55 4.41 -0.51
N PHE A 277 4.37 3.73 0.30
CA PHE A 277 3.86 2.84 1.34
C PHE A 277 3.27 3.58 2.54
N ARG A 278 3.75 4.79 2.84
CA ARG A 278 3.14 5.68 3.86
C ARG A 278 1.70 6.02 3.47
N VAL A 279 1.50 6.46 2.23
CA VAL A 279 0.17 6.77 1.69
C VAL A 279 -0.73 5.54 1.62
N ALA A 280 -0.17 4.40 1.21
CA ALA A 280 -0.91 3.13 1.21
C ALA A 280 -1.44 2.76 2.60
N ASN A 281 -0.63 2.99 3.65
CA ASN A 281 -1.02 2.74 5.04
C ASN A 281 -2.06 3.73 5.56
N GLU A 282 -1.92 5.00 5.23
CA GLU A 282 -2.89 6.05 5.63
C GLU A 282 -4.26 5.82 4.99
N GLN A 283 -4.29 5.26 3.77
CA GLN A 283 -5.51 4.97 3.01
C GLN A 283 -5.95 3.50 3.10
N ALA A 284 -5.52 2.76 4.14
CA ALA A 284 -5.89 1.36 4.34
C ALA A 284 -7.41 1.21 4.59
N PRO A 285 -8.08 0.21 3.99
CA PRO A 285 -7.53 -0.89 3.17
C PRO A 285 -7.12 -0.46 1.76
N SER A 286 -5.93 -0.87 1.33
CA SER A 286 -5.36 -0.45 0.04
C SER A 286 -4.62 -1.58 -0.70
N ILE A 287 -4.56 -1.45 -2.02
CA ILE A 287 -3.86 -2.37 -2.91
C ILE A 287 -2.77 -1.60 -3.65
N VAL A 288 -1.52 -2.03 -3.48
CA VAL A 288 -0.36 -1.49 -4.20
C VAL A 288 -0.05 -2.43 -5.36
N PHE A 289 -0.31 -1.95 -6.58
CA PHE A 289 0.01 -2.66 -7.82
C PHE A 289 1.28 -2.08 -8.45
N ILE A 290 2.31 -2.92 -8.56
CA ILE A 290 3.57 -2.58 -9.22
C ILE A 290 3.68 -3.38 -10.52
N ASP A 291 3.52 -2.70 -11.65
CA ASP A 291 3.67 -3.29 -12.98
C ASP A 291 5.14 -3.24 -13.43
N GLU A 292 5.56 -4.18 -14.29
CA GLU A 292 6.93 -4.22 -14.84
C GLU A 292 8.05 -4.12 -13.78
N ILE A 293 7.92 -4.86 -12.68
CA ILE A 293 8.92 -4.86 -11.60
C ILE A 293 10.29 -5.37 -12.05
N ASP A 294 10.36 -6.08 -13.18
CA ASP A 294 11.61 -6.51 -13.82
C ASP A 294 12.50 -5.34 -14.26
N ALA A 295 11.97 -4.12 -14.42
CA ALA A 295 12.79 -2.94 -14.68
C ALA A 295 13.74 -2.58 -13.52
N VAL A 296 13.33 -2.89 -12.27
CA VAL A 296 14.08 -2.55 -11.03
C VAL A 296 14.68 -3.80 -10.39
N GLY A 297 14.03 -4.95 -10.59
CA GLY A 297 14.33 -6.19 -9.89
C GLY A 297 15.40 -7.07 -10.54
N THR A 298 16.11 -6.62 -11.58
CA THR A 298 17.11 -7.44 -12.29
C THR A 298 18.17 -8.00 -11.34
N LYS A 299 18.53 -9.27 -11.53
CA LYS A 299 19.58 -9.97 -10.78
C LYS A 299 20.87 -9.15 -10.72
N ARG A 300 21.46 -9.17 -9.52
CA ARG A 300 22.71 -8.52 -9.17
C ARG A 300 23.83 -9.06 -10.05
N TYR A 301 24.32 -8.24 -10.95
CA TYR A 301 25.68 -8.37 -11.45
C TYR A 301 26.49 -7.29 -10.73
N ASP A 302 27.66 -7.64 -10.20
CA ASP A 302 28.59 -6.68 -9.58
C ASP A 302 29.15 -5.77 -10.67
N THR A 303 28.34 -4.80 -11.10
CA THR A 303 28.72 -3.78 -12.05
C THR A 303 29.05 -2.49 -11.29
N THR A 304 30.18 -1.89 -11.66
CA THR A 304 30.77 -0.74 -10.96
C THR A 304 30.03 0.58 -11.21
N SER A 305 28.97 0.57 -12.02
CA SER A 305 28.24 1.76 -12.45
C SER A 305 27.43 2.39 -11.31
N GLY A 306 27.58 3.70 -11.11
CA GLY A 306 26.85 4.43 -10.06
C GLY A 306 25.32 4.35 -10.19
N GLY A 307 24.80 4.26 -11.42
CA GLY A 307 23.36 4.17 -11.69
C GLY A 307 22.72 2.85 -11.22
N GLU A 308 23.40 1.72 -11.43
CA GLU A 308 22.90 0.40 -11.02
C GLU A 308 22.90 0.25 -9.49
N ARG A 309 23.87 0.87 -8.81
CA ARG A 309 23.89 0.93 -7.33
C ARG A 309 22.66 1.64 -6.77
N GLU A 310 22.14 2.65 -7.47
CA GLU A 310 20.95 3.38 -7.02
C GLU A 310 19.67 2.57 -7.24
N ILE A 311 19.56 1.87 -8.37
CA ILE A 311 18.47 0.92 -8.62
C ILE A 311 18.48 -0.17 -7.54
N GLN A 312 19.65 -0.69 -7.19
CA GLN A 312 19.81 -1.68 -6.13
C GLN A 312 19.39 -1.14 -4.76
N ARG A 313 19.74 0.11 -4.42
CA ARG A 313 19.30 0.75 -3.16
C ARG A 313 17.78 0.89 -3.12
N THR A 314 17.17 1.31 -4.21
CA THR A 314 15.70 1.44 -4.34
C THR A 314 15.02 0.08 -4.17
N MET A 315 15.56 -0.97 -4.80
CA MET A 315 15.06 -2.33 -4.65
C MET A 315 15.20 -2.85 -3.21
N LEU A 316 16.32 -2.59 -2.54
CA LEU A 316 16.54 -2.97 -1.14
C LEU A 316 15.56 -2.26 -0.20
N GLU A 317 15.27 -0.98 -0.45
CA GLU A 317 14.25 -0.26 0.31
C GLU A 317 12.86 -0.84 0.07
N LEU A 318 12.50 -1.16 -1.17
CA LEU A 318 11.25 -1.86 -1.50
C LEU A 318 11.14 -3.18 -0.74
N LEU A 319 12.22 -3.95 -0.69
CA LEU A 319 12.29 -5.19 0.09
C LEU A 319 12.10 -4.96 1.59
N ASN A 320 12.73 -3.94 2.15
CA ASN A 320 12.60 -3.59 3.55
C ASN A 320 11.18 -3.14 3.89
N GLN A 321 10.54 -2.37 3.02
CA GLN A 321 9.15 -1.97 3.21
C GLN A 321 8.23 -3.19 3.17
N LEU A 322 8.36 -4.08 2.18
CA LEU A 322 7.55 -5.31 2.07
C LEU A 322 7.65 -6.23 3.31
N ASP A 323 8.85 -6.37 3.88
CA ASP A 323 9.07 -7.14 5.12
C ASP A 323 8.61 -6.40 6.39
N GLY A 324 8.91 -5.10 6.43
CA GLY A 324 8.76 -4.22 7.58
C GLY A 324 7.32 -3.84 7.90
N PHE A 325 6.35 -4.25 7.07
CA PHE A 325 4.94 -4.11 7.38
C PHE A 325 4.58 -4.88 8.65
N ASP A 326 4.31 -4.09 9.70
CA ASP A 326 3.54 -4.52 10.85
C ASP A 326 2.28 -5.24 10.34
N GLN A 327 2.02 -6.43 10.87
CA GLN A 327 0.94 -7.33 10.44
C GLN A 327 -0.48 -6.74 10.62
N SER A 328 -0.60 -5.48 11.05
CA SER A 328 -1.85 -4.78 11.32
C SER A 328 -2.31 -3.86 10.17
N ALA A 329 -1.50 -3.64 9.14
CA ALA A 329 -1.91 -2.82 8.00
C ALA A 329 -2.54 -3.70 6.91
N ASP A 330 -3.81 -3.43 6.56
CA ASP A 330 -4.57 -4.09 5.49
C ASP A 330 -4.12 -3.61 4.10
N VAL A 331 -2.80 -3.64 3.86
CA VAL A 331 -2.17 -3.28 2.59
C VAL A 331 -1.79 -4.57 1.85
N LYS A 332 -2.33 -4.74 0.65
CA LYS A 332 -2.02 -5.89 -0.23
C LYS A 332 -1.11 -5.45 -1.36
N VAL A 333 -0.11 -6.26 -1.69
CA VAL A 333 0.84 -5.96 -2.77
C VAL A 333 0.67 -6.96 -3.91
N ILE A 334 0.49 -6.43 -5.12
CA ILE A 334 0.42 -7.19 -6.36
C ILE A 334 1.58 -6.76 -7.25
N LEU A 335 2.47 -7.68 -7.60
CA LEU A 335 3.60 -7.45 -8.49
C LEU A 335 3.36 -8.13 -9.83
N ALA A 336 3.57 -7.43 -10.94
CA ALA A 336 3.52 -8.04 -12.27
C ALA A 336 4.89 -8.02 -12.94
N THR A 337 5.28 -9.15 -13.54
CA THR A 337 6.54 -9.30 -14.26
C THR A 337 6.36 -10.16 -15.52
N ASN A 338 7.18 -9.94 -16.54
CA ASN A 338 7.26 -10.83 -17.70
C ASN A 338 8.29 -11.95 -17.51
N LYS A 339 9.32 -11.72 -16.69
CA LYS A 339 10.45 -12.62 -16.51
C LYS A 339 10.72 -12.82 -15.02
N ILE A 340 10.11 -13.85 -14.44
CA ILE A 340 10.34 -14.19 -13.03
C ILE A 340 11.80 -14.62 -12.77
N GLU A 341 12.46 -15.20 -13.77
CA GLU A 341 13.85 -15.68 -13.66
C GLU A 341 14.88 -14.55 -13.54
N SER A 342 14.58 -13.35 -14.05
CA SER A 342 15.48 -12.20 -13.93
C SER A 342 15.37 -11.49 -12.59
N LEU A 343 14.36 -11.81 -11.77
CA LEU A 343 14.16 -11.15 -10.48
C LEU A 343 15.13 -11.66 -9.40
N ASP A 344 15.48 -10.78 -8.46
CA ASP A 344 16.24 -11.14 -7.26
C ASP A 344 15.46 -12.21 -6.46
N PRO A 345 16.03 -13.41 -6.19
CA PRO A 345 15.42 -14.43 -5.35
C PRO A 345 15.03 -13.94 -3.96
N ALA A 346 15.64 -12.86 -3.46
CA ALA A 346 15.26 -12.23 -2.21
C ALA A 346 13.81 -11.72 -2.23
N LEU A 347 13.31 -11.20 -3.36
CA LEU A 347 11.90 -10.77 -3.52
C LEU A 347 10.96 -11.98 -3.42
N LEU A 348 11.34 -13.10 -4.04
CA LEU A 348 10.50 -14.30 -4.18
C LEU A 348 10.45 -15.21 -2.94
N ARG A 349 11.06 -14.78 -1.84
CA ARG A 349 11.11 -15.54 -0.59
C ARG A 349 9.71 -15.56 0.08
N PRO A 350 9.24 -16.73 0.55
CA PRO A 350 8.01 -16.82 1.34
C PRO A 350 8.04 -15.89 2.55
N GLY A 351 6.92 -15.23 2.86
CA GLY A 351 6.81 -14.17 3.87
C GLY A 351 6.76 -12.75 3.28
N ARG A 352 7.28 -12.57 2.05
CA ARG A 352 7.11 -11.35 1.23
C ARG A 352 6.06 -11.56 0.16
N ILE A 353 6.29 -12.60 -0.65
CA ILE A 353 5.42 -13.03 -1.73
C ILE A 353 5.01 -14.47 -1.44
N ASP A 354 3.75 -14.66 -1.10
CA ASP A 354 3.22 -15.96 -0.68
C ASP A 354 2.58 -16.71 -1.85
N ARG A 355 2.05 -15.98 -2.84
CA ARG A 355 1.41 -16.56 -4.03
C ARG A 355 2.15 -16.17 -5.29
N LYS A 356 2.44 -17.18 -6.12
CA LYS A 356 3.09 -17.06 -7.43
C LYS A 356 2.13 -17.61 -8.48
N ILE A 357 1.62 -16.74 -9.33
CA ILE A 357 0.54 -17.08 -10.26
C ILE A 357 1.09 -16.97 -11.67
N GLU A 358 1.07 -18.11 -12.35
CA GLU A 358 1.54 -18.24 -13.72
C GLU A 358 0.42 -17.98 -14.72
N PHE A 359 0.75 -17.18 -15.73
CA PHE A 359 -0.11 -16.89 -16.88
C PHE A 359 0.45 -17.62 -18.11
N PRO A 360 -0.05 -18.84 -18.40
CA PRO A 360 0.31 -19.55 -19.61
C PRO A 360 -0.28 -18.85 -20.85
N LEU A 361 0.15 -19.30 -22.03
CA LEU A 361 -0.51 -18.93 -23.28
C LEU A 361 -1.94 -19.53 -23.31
N PRO A 362 -2.90 -18.85 -23.96
CA PRO A 362 -4.30 -19.29 -23.92
C PRO A 362 -4.52 -20.58 -24.71
N ASP A 363 -5.24 -21.53 -24.10
CA ASP A 363 -5.73 -22.75 -24.75
C ASP A 363 -6.80 -22.47 -25.80
N ILE A 364 -7.13 -23.46 -26.64
CA ILE A 364 -8.19 -23.35 -27.68
C ILE A 364 -9.52 -22.86 -27.10
N ASN A 365 -9.93 -23.41 -25.95
CA ASN A 365 -11.16 -23.00 -25.27
C ASN A 365 -11.09 -21.55 -24.74
N THR A 366 -9.94 -21.17 -24.17
CA THR A 366 -9.66 -19.81 -23.68
C THR A 366 -9.64 -18.82 -24.84
N LYS A 367 -8.97 -19.15 -25.95
CA LYS A 367 -8.96 -18.36 -27.19
C LYS A 367 -10.38 -18.11 -27.70
N ARG A 368 -11.22 -19.16 -27.78
CA ARG A 368 -12.64 -19.02 -28.17
C ARG A 368 -13.35 -17.97 -27.32
N ARG A 369 -13.15 -18.03 -26.00
CA ARG A 369 -13.79 -17.09 -25.07
C ARG A 369 -13.25 -15.66 -25.22
N ILE A 370 -11.95 -15.49 -25.43
CA ILE A 370 -11.33 -14.17 -25.69
C ILE A 370 -11.89 -13.56 -26.98
N PHE A 371 -11.97 -14.35 -28.06
CA PHE A 371 -12.58 -13.91 -29.32
C PHE A 371 -14.02 -13.47 -29.08
N GLN A 372 -14.83 -14.29 -28.41
CA GLN A 372 -16.23 -13.98 -28.10
C GLN A 372 -16.40 -12.67 -27.30
N ILE A 373 -15.55 -12.42 -26.31
CA ILE A 373 -15.60 -11.19 -25.51
C ILE A 373 -15.27 -9.98 -26.39
N HIS A 374 -14.20 -10.04 -27.19
CA HIS A 374 -13.80 -8.91 -28.03
C HIS A 374 -14.75 -8.66 -29.20
N THR A 375 -15.38 -9.70 -29.74
CA THR A 375 -16.37 -9.58 -30.81
C THR A 375 -17.77 -9.24 -30.32
N SER A 376 -18.07 -9.41 -29.03
CA SER A 376 -19.40 -9.09 -28.46
C SER A 376 -19.85 -7.65 -28.69
N LYS A 377 -18.89 -6.72 -28.78
CA LYS A 377 -19.13 -5.28 -29.05
C LYS A 377 -19.11 -4.95 -30.55
N MET A 378 -18.77 -5.91 -31.41
CA MET A 378 -18.63 -5.72 -32.86
C MET A 378 -19.82 -6.28 -33.62
N THR A 379 -20.19 -5.61 -34.70
CA THR A 379 -21.19 -6.08 -35.66
C THR A 379 -20.52 -7.00 -36.69
N LEU A 380 -20.57 -8.31 -36.43
CA LEU A 380 -20.10 -9.33 -37.36
C LEU A 380 -21.14 -9.58 -38.46
N ALA A 381 -20.68 -9.91 -39.67
CA ALA A 381 -21.53 -10.45 -40.72
C ALA A 381 -21.68 -11.98 -40.57
N ASP A 382 -22.73 -12.53 -41.18
CA ASP A 382 -23.11 -13.95 -41.04
C ASP A 382 -22.08 -14.93 -41.65
N ASP A 383 -21.12 -14.41 -42.42
CA ASP A 383 -20.02 -15.14 -43.04
C ASP A 383 -18.83 -15.41 -42.08
N VAL A 384 -18.84 -14.83 -40.88
CA VAL A 384 -17.74 -14.94 -39.92
C VAL A 384 -17.89 -16.18 -39.05
N ASP A 385 -17.01 -17.18 -39.27
CA ASP A 385 -16.84 -18.30 -38.36
C ASP A 385 -15.61 -18.10 -37.46
N LEU A 386 -15.83 -17.97 -36.14
CA LEU A 386 -14.78 -17.79 -35.16
C LEU A 386 -13.95 -19.07 -34.93
N GLU A 387 -14.52 -20.26 -35.20
CA GLU A 387 -13.84 -21.53 -35.01
C GLU A 387 -12.63 -21.70 -35.94
N GLU A 388 -12.71 -21.16 -37.17
CA GLU A 388 -11.59 -21.15 -38.14
C GLU A 388 -10.35 -20.47 -37.55
N PHE A 389 -10.55 -19.36 -36.84
CA PHE A 389 -9.47 -18.57 -36.25
C PHE A 389 -8.95 -19.17 -34.94
N VAL A 390 -9.82 -19.83 -34.17
CA VAL A 390 -9.47 -20.47 -32.89
C VAL A 390 -8.63 -21.74 -33.09
N HIS A 391 -8.95 -22.56 -34.10
CA HIS A 391 -8.24 -23.82 -34.38
C HIS A 391 -6.91 -23.65 -35.12
N SER A 392 -6.58 -22.43 -35.54
CA SER A 392 -5.29 -22.14 -36.16
C SER A 392 -4.14 -22.39 -35.16
N LYS A 393 -3.09 -23.11 -35.60
CA LYS A 393 -1.92 -23.51 -34.78
C LYS A 393 -0.98 -22.35 -34.39
N ASP A 394 -1.46 -21.11 -34.45
CA ASP A 394 -0.64 -19.95 -34.12
C ASP A 394 -0.63 -19.73 -32.60
N ASP A 395 0.56 -19.51 -32.04
CA ASP A 395 0.77 -19.10 -30.65
C ASP A 395 0.32 -17.65 -30.47
N LEU A 396 -0.99 -17.40 -30.44
CA LEU A 396 -1.58 -16.08 -30.25
C LEU A 396 -1.76 -15.77 -28.75
N SER A 397 -1.31 -14.59 -28.33
CA SER A 397 -1.61 -14.05 -27.00
C SER A 397 -3.00 -13.38 -26.99
N GLY A 398 -3.56 -13.13 -25.80
CA GLY A 398 -4.84 -12.40 -25.68
C GLY A 398 -4.75 -10.98 -26.26
N ALA A 399 -3.58 -10.33 -26.12
CA ALA A 399 -3.31 -9.04 -26.76
C ALA A 399 -3.29 -9.13 -28.30
N ASP A 400 -2.75 -10.21 -28.86
CA ASP A 400 -2.76 -10.44 -30.32
C ASP A 400 -4.20 -10.61 -30.84
N ILE A 401 -5.04 -11.36 -30.12
CA ILE A 401 -6.46 -11.56 -30.48
C ILE A 401 -7.19 -10.21 -30.47
N LYS A 402 -6.99 -9.40 -29.44
CA LYS A 402 -7.55 -8.04 -29.37
C LYS A 402 -7.09 -7.20 -30.57
N ALA A 403 -5.80 -7.26 -30.91
CA ALA A 403 -5.23 -6.52 -32.04
C ALA A 403 -5.87 -6.95 -33.37
N ILE A 404 -6.06 -8.26 -33.60
CA ILE A 404 -6.74 -8.80 -34.78
C ILE A 404 -8.16 -8.26 -34.90
N CYS A 405 -8.95 -8.32 -33.82
CA CYS A 405 -10.31 -7.78 -33.81
C CYS A 405 -10.34 -6.28 -34.11
N THR A 406 -9.43 -5.50 -33.50
CA THR A 406 -9.38 -4.04 -33.75
C THR A 406 -8.96 -3.70 -35.17
N GLU A 407 -7.99 -4.42 -35.74
CA GLU A 407 -7.54 -4.20 -37.12
C GLU A 407 -8.63 -4.60 -38.14
N ALA A 408 -9.37 -5.67 -37.89
CA ALA A 408 -10.51 -6.06 -38.73
C ALA A 408 -11.61 -4.97 -38.74
N GLY A 409 -11.91 -4.39 -37.57
CA GLY A 409 -12.82 -3.25 -37.46
C GLY A 409 -12.32 -2.01 -38.22
N MET A 410 -11.01 -1.74 -38.19
CA MET A 410 -10.39 -0.62 -38.91
C MET A 410 -10.41 -0.82 -40.43
N LEU A 411 -10.26 -2.06 -40.92
CA LEU A 411 -10.37 -2.38 -42.35
C LEU A 411 -11.81 -2.16 -42.84
N ALA A 412 -12.80 -2.67 -42.10
CA ALA A 412 -14.21 -2.45 -42.41
C ALA A 412 -14.56 -0.94 -42.44
N LEU A 413 -14.05 -0.16 -41.48
CA LEU A 413 -14.25 1.28 -41.44
C LEU A 413 -13.57 2.01 -42.62
N ARG A 414 -12.38 1.57 -43.04
CA ARG A 414 -11.68 2.12 -44.21
C ARG A 414 -12.49 1.96 -45.50
N GLU A 415 -13.21 0.85 -45.61
CA GLU A 415 -14.10 0.56 -46.74
C GLU A 415 -15.53 1.09 -46.53
N ARG A 416 -15.73 1.91 -45.48
CA ARG A 416 -17.01 2.54 -45.08
C ARG A 416 -18.14 1.53 -44.83
N ARG A 417 -17.81 0.32 -44.40
CA ARG A 417 -18.78 -0.71 -43.97
C ARG A 417 -19.00 -0.67 -42.47
N MET A 418 -20.21 -1.03 -42.06
CA MET A 418 -20.60 -1.16 -40.64
C MET A 418 -20.68 -2.61 -40.16
N ARG A 419 -20.26 -3.56 -41.00
CA ARG A 419 -20.15 -4.98 -40.65
C ARG A 419 -18.76 -5.48 -41.00
N VAL A 420 -18.17 -6.25 -40.09
CA VAL A 420 -16.88 -6.92 -40.29
C VAL A 420 -17.12 -8.24 -40.99
N THR A 421 -16.42 -8.47 -42.10
CA THR A 421 -16.52 -9.71 -42.90
C THR A 421 -15.40 -10.68 -42.56
N ALA A 422 -15.52 -11.95 -43.00
CA ALA A 422 -14.48 -12.94 -42.78
C ALA A 422 -13.15 -12.57 -43.48
N GLU A 423 -13.21 -11.89 -44.63
CA GLU A 423 -12.01 -11.40 -45.34
C GLU A 423 -11.23 -10.36 -44.53
N ASP A 424 -11.93 -9.47 -43.81
CA ASP A 424 -11.31 -8.45 -42.98
C ASP A 424 -10.53 -9.09 -41.82
N LEU A 425 -11.09 -10.13 -41.21
CA LEU A 425 -10.42 -10.91 -40.15
C LEU A 425 -9.21 -11.70 -40.68
N ARG A 426 -9.29 -12.28 -41.87
CA ARG A 426 -8.13 -12.96 -42.50
C ARG A 426 -6.99 -11.98 -42.79
N LYS A 427 -7.28 -10.82 -43.40
CA LYS A 427 -6.30 -9.75 -43.66
C LYS A 427 -5.70 -9.20 -42.36
N ALA A 428 -6.54 -8.99 -41.34
CA ALA A 428 -6.08 -8.52 -40.03
C ALA A 428 -5.16 -9.53 -39.34
N ARG A 429 -5.49 -10.83 -39.42
CA ARG A 429 -4.64 -11.91 -38.90
C ARG A 429 -3.28 -11.95 -39.58
N GLU A 430 -3.23 -11.92 -40.91
CA GLU A 430 -1.96 -11.93 -41.65
C GLU A 430 -1.07 -10.75 -41.24
N LYS A 431 -1.66 -9.56 -41.14
CA LYS A 431 -0.94 -8.35 -40.71
C LYS A 431 -0.45 -8.44 -39.26
N ALA A 432 -1.25 -8.97 -38.35
CA ALA A 432 -0.86 -9.18 -36.95
C ALA A 432 0.28 -10.22 -36.84
N LEU A 433 0.20 -11.30 -37.60
CA LEU A 433 1.21 -12.35 -37.62
C LEU A 433 2.52 -11.86 -38.23
N TYR A 434 2.47 -11.05 -39.29
CA TYR A 434 3.65 -10.41 -39.89
C TYR A 434 4.38 -9.51 -38.87
N ARG A 435 3.61 -8.74 -38.08
CA ARG A 435 4.18 -7.89 -37.01
C ARG A 435 4.90 -8.71 -35.94
N LYS A 436 4.41 -9.92 -35.65
CA LYS A 436 5.02 -10.84 -34.68
C LYS A 436 6.25 -11.56 -35.23
N LYS A 437 6.20 -11.99 -36.49
CA LYS A 437 7.31 -12.67 -37.19
C LYS A 437 8.47 -11.75 -37.58
N GLY A 438 8.23 -10.43 -37.68
CA GLY A 438 9.25 -9.44 -38.05
C GLY A 438 10.52 -9.40 -37.17
N ASN A 439 10.56 -10.14 -36.06
CA ASN A 439 11.71 -10.24 -35.15
C ASN A 439 12.37 -11.64 -35.09
N ILE A 440 11.91 -12.63 -35.87
CA ILE A 440 12.42 -14.01 -35.80
C ILE A 440 12.99 -14.38 -37.18
N PRO A 441 14.32 -14.47 -37.36
CA PRO A 441 14.87 -15.06 -38.59
C PRO A 441 14.43 -16.53 -38.69
N GLU A 442 13.75 -16.89 -39.78
CA GLU A 442 13.18 -18.24 -40.07
C GLU A 442 14.25 -19.35 -40.24
N GLY A 443 15.47 -19.20 -39.71
CA GLY A 443 16.61 -20.09 -39.94
C GLY A 443 17.10 -20.91 -38.74
N MET A 444 16.38 -20.94 -37.61
CA MET A 444 16.82 -21.64 -36.39
C MET A 444 15.95 -22.82 -35.94
N TYR A 445 15.02 -23.27 -36.78
CA TYR A 445 14.32 -24.54 -36.56
C TYR A 445 14.65 -25.47 -37.72
N LEU A 446 15.48 -26.46 -37.42
CA LEU A 446 15.79 -27.63 -38.25
C LEU A 446 14.60 -28.60 -38.27
#